data_AF-A0A935RD96-F1
#
_entry.id   AF-A0A935RD96-F1
#
_cell.length_a   1.000
_cell.length_b   1.000
_cell.length_c   1.000
_cell.angle_alpha   90.00
_cell.angle_beta   90.00
_cell.angle_gamma   90.00
#
_symmetry.space_group_name_H-M   'P 1'
#
loop_
_entity.id
_entity.type
_entity.pdbx_description
1 polymer ?
#
loop_
_entity_poly.entity_id
_entity_poly.type
_entity_poly.pdbx_seq_one_letter_code
_entity_poly.pdbx_strand_id
1 'polypeptide(L)'
;MERHVPYHGGFIDKCIGDANMGCFPIRRTRHYAVVWLCWSGLAHNAGRQRAGYRPIKIGIGINTGIVIPGTVGAPHAWMER
;
A
#
# COMPACT_ATOMS: atom_id res chain seq x y z
N MET A 1 7.03 -3.97 0.90
CA MET A 1 5.74 -3.77 0.19
C MET A 1 5.45 -2.28 0.01
N GLU A 2 5.55 -1.49 1.08
CA GLU A 2 5.35 -0.04 1.12
C GLU A 2 6.08 0.78 0.03
N ARG A 3 7.36 0.45 -0.25
CA ARG A 3 8.19 1.14 -1.25
C ARG A 3 7.65 1.10 -2.69
N HIS A 4 6.74 0.19 -3.01
CA HIS A 4 6.22 0.04 -4.37
C HIS A 4 5.14 1.06 -4.72
N VAL A 5 4.45 1.64 -3.74
CA VAL A 5 3.43 2.67 -4.01
C VAL A 5 4.08 3.96 -4.54
N PRO A 6 5.11 4.54 -3.87
CA PRO A 6 5.84 5.69 -4.40
C PRO A 6 6.52 5.43 -5.75
N TYR A 7 7.08 4.24 -5.93
CA TYR A 7 7.78 3.87 -7.17
C TYR A 7 6.87 3.92 -8.41
N HIS A 8 5.56 3.73 -8.22
CA HIS A 8 4.56 3.80 -9.28
C HIS A 8 3.72 5.10 -9.23
N GLY A 9 4.29 6.18 -8.68
CA GLY A 9 3.67 7.51 -8.70
C GLY A 9 2.42 7.64 -7.83
N GLY A 10 2.30 6.79 -6.80
CA GLY A 10 1.34 6.97 -5.73
C GLY A 10 2.00 7.50 -4.45
N PHE A 11 1.22 7.68 -3.40
CA PHE A 11 1.72 7.97 -2.06
C PHE A 11 1.02 7.08 -1.04
N ILE A 12 1.70 6.78 0.06
CA ILE A 12 1.08 6.07 1.20
C ILE A 12 0.23 7.10 1.95
N ASP A 13 -1.06 6.83 2.06
CA ASP A 13 -1.99 7.70 2.79
C ASP A 13 -2.00 7.35 4.28
N LYS A 14 -2.13 6.06 4.60
CA LYS A 14 -2.08 5.56 5.97
C LYS A 14 -1.76 4.07 6.05
N CYS A 15 -1.31 3.66 7.23
CA CYS A 15 -1.15 2.26 7.62
C CYS A 15 -2.22 1.93 8.68
N ILE A 16 -3.00 0.86 8.47
CA ILE A 16 -4.05 0.41 9.38
C ILE A 16 -3.73 -1.04 9.78
N GLY A 17 -3.11 -1.21 10.94
CA GLY A 17 -2.59 -2.52 11.34
C GLY A 17 -1.49 -2.99 10.37
N ASP A 18 -1.71 -4.15 9.72
CA ASP A 18 -0.83 -4.73 8.70
C ASP A 18 -1.17 -4.27 7.27
N ALA A 19 -2.25 -3.49 7.10
CA ALA A 19 -2.66 -2.96 5.81
C ALA A 19 -2.00 -1.60 5.52
N ASN A 20 -1.53 -1.43 4.27
CA ASN A 20 -1.02 -0.16 3.77
C ASN A 20 -1.95 0.37 2.68
N MET A 21 -2.42 1.62 2.83
CA MET A 21 -3.26 2.28 1.84
C MET A 21 -2.43 3.20 0.95
N GLY A 22 -2.46 2.96 -0.36
CA GLY A 22 -1.81 3.79 -1.36
C GLY A 22 -2.82 4.55 -2.23
N CYS A 23 -2.61 5.86 -2.38
CA CYS A 23 -3.42 6.72 -3.24
C CYS A 23 -2.66 7.03 -4.54
N PHE A 24 -3.36 6.97 -5.68
CA PHE A 24 -2.78 7.20 -7.00
C PHE A 24 -3.59 8.27 -7.76
N PRO A 25 -3.02 9.46 -8.01
CA PRO A 25 -3.73 10.54 -8.71
C PRO A 25 -3.92 10.22 -10.20
N ILE A 26 -3.04 9.42 -10.80
CA ILE A 26 -3.10 9.06 -12.21
C ILE A 26 -3.61 7.63 -12.37
N ARG A 27 -4.76 7.48 -13.04
CA ARG A 27 -5.44 6.19 -13.24
C ARG A 27 -4.57 5.11 -13.91
N ARG A 28 -3.65 5.47 -14.82
CA ARG A 28 -2.80 4.49 -15.51
C ARG A 28 -1.75 3.85 -14.60
N THR A 29 -1.22 4.56 -13.61
CA THR A 29 -0.05 4.09 -12.85
C THR A 29 -0.41 3.06 -11.76
N ARG A 30 -1.64 3.13 -11.22
CA ARG A 30 -2.12 2.22 -10.18
C ARG A 30 -2.12 0.73 -10.59
N HIS A 31 -2.42 0.42 -11.85
CA HIS A 31 -2.56 -0.97 -12.30
C HIS A 31 -1.19 -1.66 -12.27
N TYR A 32 -0.15 -0.95 -12.71
CA TYR A 32 1.23 -1.42 -12.60
C TYR A 32 1.64 -1.64 -11.14
N ALA A 33 1.26 -0.72 -10.25
CA ALA A 33 1.53 -0.86 -8.81
C ALA A 33 0.91 -2.13 -8.23
N VAL A 34 -0.35 -2.43 -8.58
CA VAL A 34 -1.04 -3.63 -8.08
C VAL A 34 -0.40 -4.91 -8.60
N VAL A 35 -0.10 -4.98 -9.91
CA VAL A 35 0.57 -6.15 -10.49
C VAL A 35 1.92 -6.38 -9.80
N TRP A 36 2.67 -5.31 -9.55
CA TRP A 36 3.94 -5.40 -8.83
C TRP A 36 3.79 -5.82 -7.37
N LEU A 37 2.78 -5.31 -6.67
CA LEU A 37 2.49 -5.70 -5.29
C LEU A 37 2.12 -7.19 -5.19
N CYS A 38 1.32 -7.71 -6.13
CA CYS A 38 1.05 -9.15 -6.25
C CYS A 38 2.35 -9.94 -6.44
N TRP A 39 3.18 -9.53 -7.40
CA TRP A 39 4.43 -10.21 -7.72
C TRP A 39 5.40 -10.22 -6.53
N SER A 40 5.61 -9.07 -5.89
CA SER A 40 6.44 -8.95 -4.69
C SER A 40 5.92 -9.84 -3.55
N GLY A 41 4.60 -9.99 -3.40
CA GLY A 41 3.99 -10.90 -2.43
C GLY A 41 4.32 -12.37 -2.71
N LEU A 42 4.23 -12.80 -3.97
CA LEU A 42 4.61 -14.14 -4.39
C LEU A 42 6.11 -14.39 -4.15
N ALA A 43 6.97 -13.45 -4.54
CA ALA A 43 8.41 -13.54 -4.33
C ALA A 43 8.77 -13.62 -2.84
N HIS A 44 8.10 -12.83 -2.00
CA HIS A 44 8.27 -12.90 -0.54
C HIS A 44 7.86 -14.27 0.00
N ASN A 45 6.70 -14.79 -0.39
CA ASN A 45 6.24 -16.11 0.01
C ASN A 45 7.15 -17.24 -0.47
N ALA A 46 7.78 -17.11 -1.64
CA ALA A 46 8.79 -18.06 -2.10
C ALA A 46 10.02 -18.06 -1.18
N GLY A 47 10.50 -16.87 -0.76
CA GLY A 47 11.57 -16.75 0.23
C GLY A 47 11.20 -17.36 1.59
N ARG A 48 9.97 -17.10 2.07
CA ARG A 48 9.45 -17.70 3.31
C ARG A 48 9.45 -19.23 3.27
N GLN A 49 8.94 -19.80 2.17
CA GLN A 49 8.89 -21.26 1.98
C GLN A 49 10.29 -21.88 1.97
N ARG A 50 11.26 -21.27 1.28
CA ARG A 50 12.66 -21.72 1.29
C ARG A 50 13.27 -21.72 2.68
N ALA A 51 12.87 -20.79 3.53
CA ALA A 51 13.32 -20.68 4.92
C ALA A 51 12.45 -21.48 5.92
N GLY A 52 11.52 -22.32 5.45
CA GLY A 52 10.67 -23.16 6.30
C GLY A 52 9.49 -22.43 6.97
N TYR A 53 9.25 -21.16 6.64
CA TYR A 53 8.11 -20.40 7.16
C TYR A 53 6.86 -20.63 6.33
N ARG A 54 5.70 -20.58 7.00
CA ARG A 54 4.39 -20.61 6.33
C ARG A 54 4.21 -19.38 5.43
N PRO A 55 3.64 -19.55 4.21
CA PRO A 55 3.25 -18.42 3.37
C PRO A 55 2.21 -17.55 4.08
N ILE A 56 2.24 -16.25 3.78
CA ILE A 56 1.23 -15.30 4.22
C ILE A 56 0.22 -15.02 3.11
N LYS A 57 -1.04 -14.78 3.49
CA LYS A 57 -2.08 -14.35 2.56
C LYS A 57 -2.06 -12.83 2.48
N ILE A 58 -2.09 -12.30 1.26
CA ILE A 58 -2.12 -10.85 1.02
C ILE A 58 -3.32 -10.55 0.15
N GLY A 59 -4.23 -9.71 0.64
CA GLY A 59 -5.37 -9.19 -0.13
C GLY A 59 -5.04 -7.84 -0.73
N ILE A 60 -5.47 -7.58 -1.96
CA ILE A 60 -5.33 -6.27 -2.61
C ILE A 60 -6.70 -5.83 -3.12
N GLY A 61 -7.20 -4.72 -2.57
CA GLY A 61 -8.41 -4.05 -3.03
C GLY A 61 -8.08 -2.80 -3.85
N ILE A 62 -8.85 -2.55 -4.89
CA ILE A 62 -8.74 -1.33 -5.71
C ILE A 62 -10.10 -0.65 -5.73
N ASN A 63 -10.11 0.64 -5.39
CA ASN A 63 -11.27 1.50 -5.58
C ASN A 63 -10.90 2.70 -6.47
N THR A 64 -11.85 3.24 -7.22
CA THR A 64 -11.70 4.47 -8.01
C THR A 64 -12.91 5.36 -7.80
N GLY A 65 -12.67 6.60 -7.42
CA GLY A 65 -13.72 7.59 -7.23
C GLY A 65 -13.14 8.97 -7.04
N ILE A 66 -14.02 9.96 -6.97
CA ILE A 66 -13.65 11.32 -6.58
C ILE A 66 -13.32 11.31 -5.09
N VAL A 67 -12.20 11.90 -4.73
CA VAL A 67 -11.75 12.06 -3.34
C VAL A 67 -11.41 13.53 -3.09
N ILE A 68 -11.66 14.00 -1.87
CA ILE A 68 -11.21 15.32 -1.43
C ILE A 68 -9.95 15.11 -0.59
N PRO A 69 -8.73 15.35 -1.14
CA PRO A 69 -7.51 15.28 -0.37
C PRO A 69 -7.38 16.51 0.53
N GLY A 70 -6.91 16.32 1.76
CA GLY A 70 -6.70 17.41 2.71
C GLY A 70 -6.20 16.91 4.06
N THR A 71 -5.69 17.82 4.88
CA THR A 71 -5.35 17.51 6.28
C THR A 71 -6.65 17.39 7.07
N VAL A 72 -6.86 16.24 7.73
CA VAL A 72 -8.04 15.99 8.56
C VAL A 72 -7.61 15.67 9.98
N GLY A 73 -7.84 16.61 10.90
CA GLY A 73 -7.66 16.39 12.34
C GLY A 73 -7.66 17.71 13.11
N ALA A 74 -7.76 17.61 14.44
CA ALA A 74 -7.74 18.75 15.34
C ALA A 74 -6.30 19.07 15.80
N PRO A 75 -5.99 20.28 16.29
CA PRO A 75 -4.64 20.66 16.70
C PRO A 75 -3.99 19.69 17.69
N HIS A 76 -4.77 19.11 18.61
CA HIS A 76 -4.29 18.13 19.58
C HIS A 76 -3.94 16.76 18.97
N ALA A 77 -4.43 16.45 17.77
CA ALA A 77 -4.13 15.21 17.04
C ALA A 77 -2.84 15.32 16.20
N TRP A 78 -2.33 16.54 16.00
CA TRP A 78 -1.13 16.82 15.20
C TRP A 78 0.01 17.42 16.03
N MET A 79 -0.23 17.74 17.31
CA MET A 79 0.80 18.20 18.25
C MET A 79 1.41 17.00 18.98
N GLU A 80 2.35 16.33 18.33
CA GLU A 80 3.46 15.69 19.05
C GLU A 80 4.60 16.71 19.16
N ARG A 81 5.13 16.88 20.38
CA ARG A 81 6.30 17.71 20.67
C ARG A 81 7.57 17.09 20.11
#